data_AF-A0A5Y3MWS2-F1
#
_entry.id   AF-A0A5Y3MWS2-F1
#
_cell.length_a   1.000
_cell.length_b   1.000
_cell.length_c   1.000
_cell.angle_alpha   90.00
_cell.angle_beta   90.00
_cell.angle_gamma   90.00
#
_symmetry.space_group_name_H-M   'P 1'
#
loop_
_entity.id
_entity.type
_entity.pdbx_description
1 polymer ?
#
loop_
_entity_poly.entity_id
_entity_poly.type
_entity_poly.pdbx_seq_one_letter_code
_entity_poly.pdbx_strand_id
1 'polypeptide(L)'
;MATGAKNAKSQALAARVPHEVIEGMESVKSENESTANFIVTAMRGEITRRQLSEGGEGKLLSRLDAALQALAKIEEIGERAGTDIRAIVDIAHAELEARQRKKSKDNPDQ
;
A
#
# COMPACT_ATOMS: atom_id res chain seq x y z
N MET A 1 40.05 -6.67 22.66
CA MET A 1 39.73 -5.69 23.72
C MET A 1 38.39 -5.05 23.37
N ALA A 2 37.32 -5.35 24.11
CA ALA A 2 36.08 -4.58 23.99
C ALA A 2 36.36 -3.19 24.56
N THR A 3 36.30 -2.15 23.73
CA THR A 3 36.33 -0.78 24.24
C THR A 3 35.08 -0.58 25.09
N GLY A 4 35.22 -0.09 26.33
CA GLY A 4 34.15 -0.10 27.33
C GLY A 4 32.83 0.60 26.94
N ALA A 5 32.80 1.31 25.82
CA ALA A 5 31.63 2.01 25.31
C ALA A 5 30.76 1.18 24.33
N LYS A 6 31.20 0.01 23.84
CA LYS A 6 30.43 -0.79 22.86
C LYS A 6 30.61 -2.30 23.08
N ASN A 7 29.51 -3.03 23.11
CA ASN A 7 29.48 -4.49 23.09
C ASN A 7 28.52 -5.00 21.99
N ALA A 8 28.34 -6.32 21.88
CA ALA A 8 27.50 -6.94 20.85
C ALA A 8 26.00 -6.56 20.92
N LYS A 9 25.53 -6.08 22.08
CA LYS A 9 24.11 -5.77 22.35
C LYS A 9 23.82 -4.29 22.59
N SER A 10 24.82 -3.50 22.99
CA SER A 10 24.62 -2.09 23.35
C SER A 10 25.84 -1.21 23.11
N GLN A 11 25.59 0.09 22.97
CA GLN A 11 26.59 1.14 22.89
C GLN A 11 26.22 2.26 23.85
N ALA A 12 27.17 2.72 24.66
CA ALA A 12 27.02 3.87 25.53
C ALA A 12 27.20 5.16 24.72
N LEU A 13 26.28 6.11 24.91
CA LEU A 13 26.32 7.45 24.32
C LEU A 13 26.44 8.47 25.45
N ALA A 14 27.32 9.46 25.29
CA ALA A 14 27.48 10.55 26.24
C ALA A 14 27.04 11.86 25.57
N ALA A 15 25.96 12.45 26.07
CA ALA A 15 25.46 13.75 25.63
C ALA A 15 25.04 14.56 26.87
N ARG A 16 25.26 15.87 26.84
CA ARG A 16 24.72 16.77 27.85
C ARG A 16 23.27 17.08 27.49
N VAL A 17 22.36 16.89 28.45
CA VAL A 17 20.93 17.19 28.30
C VAL A 17 20.60 18.34 29.24
N PRO A 18 19.94 19.41 28.76
CA PRO A 18 19.54 20.53 29.60
C PRO A 18 18.62 20.11 30.76
N HIS A 19 18.65 20.87 31.86
CA HIS A 19 17.92 20.52 33.08
C HIS A 19 16.41 20.49 32.87
N GLU A 20 15.87 21.45 32.13
CA GLU A 20 14.45 21.54 31.79
C GLU A 20 13.95 20.31 31.02
N VAL A 21 14.81 19.69 30.21
CA VAL A 21 14.48 18.46 29.47
C VAL A 21 14.49 17.26 30.40
N ILE A 22 15.44 17.21 31.35
CA ILE A 22 15.49 16.15 32.37
C ILE A 22 14.26 16.23 33.29
N GLU A 23 13.91 17.43 33.76
CA GLU A 23 12.71 17.65 34.58
C GLU A 23 11.44 17.28 33.81
N GLY A 24 11.34 17.68 32.54
CA GLY A 24 10.25 17.29 31.66
C GLY A 24 10.10 15.77 31.53
N MET A 25 11.20 15.05 31.30
CA MET A 25 11.22 13.59 31.27
C MET A 25 10.73 12.97 32.58
N GLU A 26 11.27 13.41 33.73
CA GLU A 26 10.87 12.86 35.04
C GLU A 26 9.39 13.13 35.35
N SER A 27 8.83 14.25 34.87
CA SER A 27 7.40 14.57 35.06
C SER A 27 6.43 13.67 34.30
N VAL A 28 6.87 13.03 33.20
CA VAL A 28 6.03 12.18 32.34
C VAL A 28 6.38 10.68 32.43
N LYS A 29 7.43 10.32 33.18
CA LYS A 29 7.81 8.92 33.40
C LYS A 29 6.73 8.18 34.19
N SER A 30 6.47 6.94 33.79
CA SER A 30 5.57 6.07 34.55
C SER A 30 6.22 5.62 35.86
N GLU A 31 5.41 5.27 36.87
CA GLU A 31 5.88 4.96 38.25
C GLU A 31 6.96 3.86 38.35
N ASN A 32 7.08 2.99 37.33
CA ASN A 32 8.08 1.91 37.30
C ASN A 32 8.97 1.95 36.05
N GLU A 33 9.02 3.08 35.36
CA GLU A 33 9.83 3.24 34.15
C GLU A 33 11.26 3.69 34.49
N SER A 34 12.25 2.91 34.05
CA SER A 34 13.65 3.32 34.17
C SER A 34 13.98 4.43 33.17
N THR A 35 14.89 5.33 33.53
CA THR A 35 15.38 6.37 32.61
C THR A 35 15.95 5.78 31.32
N ALA A 36 16.59 4.60 31.39
CA ALA A 36 17.07 3.89 30.22
C ALA A 36 15.92 3.44 29.30
N ASN A 37 14.83 2.88 29.86
CA ASN A 37 13.68 2.45 29.07
C ASN A 37 12.97 3.64 28.42
N PHE A 38 12.82 4.75 29.15
CA PHE A 38 12.25 5.98 28.62
C PHE A 38 13.06 6.47 27.41
N ILE A 39 14.38 6.59 27.57
CA ILE A 39 15.28 7.07 26.51
C ILE A 39 15.24 6.15 25.29
N VAL A 40 15.31 4.83 25.48
CA VAL A 40 15.25 3.86 24.37
C VAL A 40 13.92 3.95 23.63
N THR A 41 12.81 4.08 24.35
CA THR A 41 11.47 4.23 23.76
C THR A 41 11.38 5.53 22.95
N ALA A 42 11.83 6.65 23.52
CA ALA A 42 11.85 7.94 22.83
C ALA A 42 12.72 7.90 21.55
N MET A 43 13.91 7.30 21.61
CA MET A 43 14.80 7.13 20.47
C MET A 43 14.16 6.28 19.37
N ARG A 44 13.50 5.17 19.72
CA ARG A 44 12.78 4.31 18.75
C ARG A 44 11.63 5.06 18.08
N GLY A 45 10.89 5.85 18.85
CA GLY A 45 9.81 6.69 18.33
C GLY A 45 10.33 7.72 17.32
N GLU A 46 11.43 8.40 17.64
CA GLU A 46 12.04 9.38 16.74
C GLU A 46 12.60 8.74 15.47
N ILE A 47 13.27 7.58 15.57
CA ILE A 47 13.72 6.82 14.40
C ILE A 47 12.54 6.49 13.48
N THR A 48 11.44 6.01 14.06
CA THR A 48 10.24 5.66 13.30
C THR A 48 9.64 6.90 12.62
N ARG A 49 9.56 8.04 13.32
CA ARG A 49 9.09 9.31 12.74
C ARG A 49 9.94 9.73 11.54
N ARG A 50 11.27 9.67 11.66
CA ARG A 50 12.18 10.05 10.57
C ARG A 50 12.13 9.08 9.40
N GLN A 51 12.05 7.78 9.66
CA GLN A 51 11.85 6.78 8.61
C GLN A 51 10.50 6.95 7.89
N LEU A 52 9.46 7.37 8.62
CA LEU A 52 8.16 7.72 8.03
C LEU A 52 8.19 9.04 7.29
N SER A 53 9.00 10.04 7.66
CA SER A 53 9.12 11.27 6.89
C SER A 53 9.99 11.09 5.64
N GLU A 54 11.11 10.36 5.76
CA GLU A 54 12.02 10.06 4.65
C GLU A 54 11.42 9.02 3.68
N GLY A 55 10.66 8.06 4.21
CA GLY A 55 9.97 7.04 3.42
C GLY A 55 8.52 7.37 3.09
N GLY A 56 7.89 8.36 3.72
CA GLY A 56 6.45 8.59 3.66
C GLY A 56 6.00 9.12 2.31
N GLU A 57 6.59 10.22 1.86
CA GLU A 57 6.24 10.84 0.58
C GLU A 57 6.57 9.89 -0.59
N GLY A 58 7.78 9.34 -0.65
CA GLY A 58 8.16 8.37 -1.69
C GLY A 58 7.34 7.07 -1.68
N LYS A 59 6.93 6.58 -0.50
CA LYS A 59 6.10 5.37 -0.39
C LYS A 59 4.62 5.64 -0.67
N LEU A 60 4.13 6.84 -0.35
CA LEU A 60 2.79 7.30 -0.76
C LEU A 60 2.72 7.49 -2.26
N LEU A 61 3.71 8.15 -2.87
CA LEU A 61 3.81 8.34 -4.32
C LEU A 61 3.90 7.01 -5.06
N SER A 62 4.79 6.10 -4.63
CA SER A 62 4.88 4.77 -5.25
C SER A 62 3.62 3.90 -5.08
N ARG A 63 2.89 4.05 -3.95
CA ARG A 63 1.58 3.40 -3.77
C ARG A 63 0.52 4.02 -4.68
N LEU A 64 0.54 5.34 -4.86
CA LEU A 64 -0.36 6.04 -5.77
C LEU A 64 -0.10 5.62 -7.22
N ASP A 65 1.17 5.58 -7.64
CA ASP A 65 1.57 5.11 -8.97
C ASP A 65 1.10 3.68 -9.22
N ALA A 66 1.29 2.79 -8.25
CA ALA A 66 0.81 1.41 -8.34
C ALA A 66 -0.72 1.34 -8.47
N ALA A 67 -1.46 2.18 -7.75
CA ALA A 67 -2.91 2.25 -7.84
C ALA A 67 -3.38 2.79 -9.19
N LEU A 68 -2.73 3.83 -9.73
CA LEU A 68 -3.03 4.39 -11.04
C LEU A 68 -2.76 3.37 -12.16
N GLN A 69 -1.64 2.63 -12.09
CA GLN A 69 -1.35 1.56 -13.03
C GLN A 69 -2.36 0.41 -12.96
N ALA A 70 -2.85 0.08 -11.76
CA ALA A 70 -3.89 -0.93 -11.61
C ALA A 70 -5.21 -0.49 -12.26
N LEU A 71 -5.60 0.78 -12.11
CA LEU A 71 -6.78 1.33 -12.76
C LEU A 71 -6.65 1.34 -14.29
N ALA A 72 -5.50 1.73 -14.83
CA ALA A 72 -5.24 1.68 -16.27
C ALA A 72 -5.36 0.25 -16.84
N LYS A 73 -4.89 -0.77 -16.11
CA LYS A 73 -5.08 -2.18 -16.50
C LYS A 73 -6.54 -2.62 -16.45
N ILE A 74 -7.31 -2.14 -15.47
CA ILE A 74 -8.74 -2.44 -15.40
C ILE A 74 -9.48 -1.84 -16.59
N GLU A 75 -9.13 -0.63 -17.01
CA GLU A 75 -9.67 0.02 -18.20
C GLU A 75 -9.41 -0.81 -19.46
N GLU A 76 -8.15 -1.23 -19.69
CA GLU A 76 -7.78 -2.09 -20.83
C GLU A 76 -8.58 -3.40 -20.86
N ILE A 77 -8.71 -4.06 -19.70
CA ILE A 77 -9.51 -5.29 -19.56
C ILE A 77 -10.98 -5.01 -19.88
N GLY A 78 -11.51 -3.89 -19.40
CA GLY A 78 -12.89 -3.46 -19.63
C GLY A 78 -13.20 -3.21 -21.11
N GLU A 79 -12.31 -2.51 -21.82
CA GLU A 79 -12.44 -2.28 -23.27
C GLU A 79 -12.49 -3.60 -24.04
N ARG A 80 -11.54 -4.50 -23.75
CA ARG A 80 -11.47 -5.82 -24.40
C ARG A 80 -12.70 -6.68 -24.09
N ALA A 81 -13.14 -6.72 -22.83
CA ALA A 81 -14.36 -7.43 -22.47
C ALA A 81 -15.58 -6.85 -23.23
N GLY A 82 -15.63 -5.53 -23.36
CA GLY A 82 -16.69 -4.84 -24.11
C GLY A 82 -16.68 -5.13 -25.61
N THR A 83 -15.51 -5.34 -26.23
CA THR A 83 -15.42 -5.76 -27.64
C THR A 83 -15.84 -7.21 -27.82
N ASP A 84 -15.39 -8.10 -26.92
CA ASP A 84 -15.70 -9.52 -26.99
C ASP A 84 -17.20 -9.78 -26.82
N ILE A 85 -17.85 -9.08 -25.89
CA ILE A 85 -19.31 -9.14 -25.69
C ILE A 85 -20.05 -8.70 -26.95
N ARG A 86 -19.63 -7.60 -27.59
CA ARG A 86 -20.24 -7.12 -28.84
C ARG A 86 -20.14 -8.16 -29.95
N ALA A 87 -18.96 -8.75 -30.14
CA ALA A 87 -18.77 -9.81 -31.13
C ALA A 87 -19.68 -11.02 -30.88
N ILE A 88 -19.85 -11.43 -29.61
CA ILE A 88 -20.76 -12.53 -29.26
C ILE A 88 -22.22 -12.18 -29.60
N VAL A 89 -22.65 -10.95 -29.30
CA VAL A 89 -24.01 -10.48 -29.64
C VAL A 89 -24.23 -10.47 -31.15
N ASP A 90 -23.27 -9.97 -31.92
CA ASP A 90 -23.35 -9.91 -33.38
C ASP A 90 -23.46 -11.33 -33.98
N ILE A 91 -22.66 -12.28 -33.48
CA ILE A 91 -22.74 -13.69 -33.88
C ILE A 91 -24.12 -14.27 -33.56
N ALA A 92 -24.63 -14.02 -32.35
CA ALA A 92 -25.94 -14.51 -31.94
C ALA A 92 -27.07 -13.96 -32.82
N HIS A 93 -27.01 -12.67 -33.17
CA HIS A 93 -27.98 -12.05 -34.09
C HIS A 93 -27.91 -12.66 -35.49
N ALA A 94 -26.71 -12.83 -36.06
CA ALA A 94 -26.53 -13.43 -37.37
C ALA A 94 -27.07 -14.87 -37.43
N GLU A 95 -26.83 -15.67 -36.39
CA GLU A 95 -27.31 -17.04 -36.28
C GLU A 95 -28.86 -17.09 -36.14
N LEU A 96 -29.46 -16.17 -35.38
CA LEU A 96 -30.92 -16.05 -35.28
C LEU A 96 -31.55 -15.72 -36.63
N GLU A 97 -31.01 -14.75 -37.36
CA GLU A 97 -31.49 -14.41 -38.72
C GLU A 97 -31.37 -15.59 -39.68
N ALA A 98 -30.24 -16.30 -39.67
CA ALA A 98 -30.03 -17.47 -40.52
C ALA A 98 -31.08 -18.56 -40.26
N ARG A 99 -31.43 -18.79 -38.99
CA ARG A 99 -32.49 -19.74 -38.60
C ARG A 99 -33.87 -19.28 -39.04
N GLN A 100 -34.18 -17.99 -38.94
CA GLN A 100 -35.45 -17.44 -39.41
C GLN A 100 -35.59 -17.59 -40.93
N ARG A 101 -34.55 -17.26 -41.70
CA ARG A 101 -34.52 -17.43 -43.17
C ARG A 101 -34.66 -18.90 -43.58
N LYS A 102 -34.04 -19.82 -42.84
CA LYS A 102 -34.18 -21.26 -43.09
C LYS A 102 -35.60 -21.76 -42.81
N LYS A 103 -36.20 -21.34 -41.69
CA LYS A 103 -37.60 -21.66 -41.37
C LYS A 103 -38.59 -21.12 -42.41
N SER A 104 -38.40 -19.90 -42.91
CA SER A 104 -39.28 -19.33 -43.96
C SER A 104 -39.11 -20.03 -45.31
N LYS A 105 -37.93 -20.59 -45.61
CA LYS A 105 -37.67 -21.31 -46.85
C LYS A 105 -38.19 -22.75 -46.84
N ASP A 106 -38.20 -23.39 -45.67
CA ASP A 106 -38.73 -24.75 -45.48
C ASP A 106 -40.27 -24.81 -45.38
N ASN A 107 -40.96 -23.66 -45.28
CA ASN A 107 -42.43 -23.59 -45.18
C ASN A 107 -43.02 -22.41 -46.01
N PRO A 108 -43.04 -22.51 -47.36
CA PRO A 108 -43.38 -21.39 -48.23
C PRO A 108 -44.87 -21.06 -48.37
N ASP A 109 -45.79 -21.93 -47.91
CA ASP A 109 -47.24 -21.84 -48.16
C ASP A 109 -48.12 -21.74 -46.88
N GLN A 110 -47.63 -21.09 -45.82
CA GLN A 110 -48.46 -20.60 -44.70
C GLN A 110 -48.47 -19.07 -44.65
#